data_AF-A0A846HRF3-F1
#
_entry.id   AF-A0A846HRF3-F1
#
_cell.length_a   1.000
_cell.length_b   1.000
_cell.length_c   1.000
_cell.angle_alpha   90.00
_cell.angle_beta   90.00
_cell.angle_gamma   90.00
#
_symmetry.space_group_name_H-M   'P 1'
#
loop_
_entity.id
_entity.type
_entity.pdbx_description
1 polymer ?
#
loop_
_entity_poly.entity_id
_entity_poly.type
_entity_poly.pdbx_seq_one_letter_code
_entity_poly.pdbx_strand_id
1 'polypeptide(L)'
;MPRKQLPIGIQTFSEIREDDYYYVDKTGFALRLIEAGKYYFLSRPRRFGKSLFLDTLAELFCGHQALFKGLEVDHQWDWSHAYPVIRLSFADGGL
;
A
#
# COMPACT_ATOMS: atom_id res chain seq x y z
N MET A 1 -2.34 5.26 -26.64
CA MET A 1 -2.17 5.92 -25.33
C MET A 1 -0.68 6.02 -25.03
N PRO A 2 -0.19 7.13 -24.45
CA PRO A 2 1.19 7.21 -23.99
C PRO A 2 1.43 6.12 -22.93
N ARG A 3 2.62 5.50 -22.95
CA ARG A 3 2.99 4.49 -21.96
C ARG A 3 3.30 5.18 -20.64
N LYS A 4 2.73 4.68 -19.53
CA LYS A 4 3.11 5.10 -18.18
C LYS A 4 4.54 4.66 -17.87
N GLN A 5 5.16 5.31 -16.88
CA GLN A 5 6.48 4.90 -16.40
C GLN A 5 6.37 3.71 -15.44
N LEU A 6 7.40 2.87 -15.38
CA LEU A 6 7.49 1.81 -14.37
C LEU A 6 8.01 2.43 -13.05
N PRO A 7 7.44 2.09 -11.89
CA PRO A 7 7.84 2.64 -10.60
C PRO A 7 9.11 1.96 -10.07
N ILE A 8 10.23 2.11 -10.78
CA ILE A 8 11.49 1.44 -10.43
C ILE A 8 12.11 2.13 -9.23
N GLY A 9 12.19 1.42 -8.10
CA GLY A 9 12.80 1.93 -6.87
C GLY A 9 11.85 2.76 -6.00
N ILE A 10 10.68 3.12 -6.52
CA ILE A 10 9.64 3.84 -5.79
C ILE A 10 8.93 2.86 -4.85
N GLN A 11 8.82 3.24 -3.58
CA GLN A 11 8.13 2.44 -2.55
C GLN A 11 6.97 3.19 -1.90
N THR A 12 6.77 4.44 -2.29
CA THR A 12 5.70 5.31 -1.83
C THR A 12 4.49 5.11 -2.71
N PHE A 13 3.36 4.74 -2.12
CA PHE A 13 2.12 4.51 -2.82
C PHE A 13 1.56 5.82 -3.39
N SER A 14 1.57 6.91 -2.62
CA SER A 14 1.10 8.22 -3.12
C SER A 14 1.83 8.66 -4.38
N GLU A 15 3.17 8.62 -4.40
CA GLU A 15 4.00 8.94 -5.56
C GLU A 15 3.60 8.13 -6.80
N ILE A 16 3.40 6.82 -6.63
CA ILE A 16 2.96 5.95 -7.75
C ILE A 16 1.59 6.38 -8.30
N ARG A 17 0.68 6.82 -7.43
CA ARG A 17 -0.70 7.18 -7.80
C ARG A 17 -0.78 8.59 -8.38
N GLU A 18 -0.08 9.55 -7.80
CA GLU A 18 -0.11 10.96 -8.17
C GLU A 18 0.68 11.23 -9.46
N ASP A 19 1.83 10.58 -9.64
CA ASP A 19 2.67 10.74 -10.83
C ASP A 19 2.30 9.78 -11.99
N ASP A 20 1.15 9.12 -11.89
CA ASP A 20 0.58 8.23 -12.89
C ASP A 20 1.53 7.10 -13.37
N TYR A 21 2.24 6.46 -12.43
CA TYR A 21 3.04 5.27 -12.71
C TYR A 21 2.16 4.04 -12.93
N TYR A 22 2.74 2.99 -13.52
CA TYR A 22 2.11 1.67 -13.51
C TYR A 22 2.01 1.12 -12.09
N TYR A 23 0.79 0.86 -11.63
CA TYR A 23 0.51 0.17 -10.37
C TYR A 23 -0.22 -1.15 -10.64
N VAL A 24 0.24 -2.23 -10.02
CA VAL A 24 -0.49 -3.50 -10.02
C VAL A 24 -1.36 -3.53 -8.78
N ASP A 25 -2.67 -3.46 -8.97
CA ASP A 25 -3.63 -3.45 -7.88
C ASP A 25 -3.56 -4.76 -7.07
N LYS A 26 -3.25 -4.61 -5.78
CA LYS A 26 -3.26 -5.69 -4.78
C LYS A 26 -4.19 -5.39 -3.62
N THR A 27 -5.04 -4.37 -3.74
CA THR A 27 -5.88 -3.89 -2.65
C THR A 27 -6.98 -4.88 -2.27
N GLY A 28 -7.48 -5.70 -3.20
CA GLY A 28 -8.34 -6.85 -2.86
C GLY A 28 -7.65 -7.89 -1.98
N PHE A 29 -6.34 -8.09 -2.16
CA PHE A 29 -5.57 -8.96 -1.26
C PHE A 29 -5.40 -8.32 0.12
N ALA A 30 -5.21 -6.99 0.20
CA ALA A 30 -5.20 -6.26 1.46
C ALA A 30 -6.51 -6.47 2.24
N LEU A 31 -7.67 -6.32 1.60
CA LEU A 31 -8.97 -6.54 2.25
C LEU A 31 -9.07 -7.94 2.87
N ARG A 32 -8.75 -8.99 2.09
CA ARG A 32 -8.76 -10.37 2.61
C ARG A 32 -7.82 -10.57 3.79
N LEU A 33 -6.65 -9.93 3.77
CA LEU A 33 -5.72 -10.00 4.90
C LEU A 33 -6.33 -9.36 6.14
N ILE A 34 -6.92 -8.17 6.00
CA ILE A 34 -7.52 -7.43 7.12
C ILE A 34 -8.65 -8.22 7.78
N GLU A 35 -9.46 -8.92 7.00
CA GLU A 35 -10.58 -9.73 7.52
C GLU A 35 -10.15 -11.06 8.12
N ALA A 36 -9.15 -11.74 7.53
CA ALA A 36 -8.89 -13.15 7.82
C ALA A 36 -7.93 -13.41 8.99
N GLY A 37 -7.12 -12.43 9.42
CA GLY A 37 -5.95 -12.74 10.24
C GLY A 37 -5.60 -11.74 11.32
N LYS A 38 -4.93 -12.24 12.36
CA LYS A 38 -4.43 -11.45 13.48
C LYS A 38 -2.98 -11.01 13.28
N TYR A 39 -2.15 -11.87 12.67
CA TYR A 39 -0.72 -11.64 12.47
C TYR A 39 -0.26 -12.16 11.12
N TYR A 40 0.50 -11.36 10.38
CA TYR A 40 1.06 -11.73 9.09
C TYR A 40 2.57 -11.56 9.05
N PHE A 41 3.26 -12.57 8.53
CA PHE A 41 4.68 -12.51 8.24
C PHE A 41 4.91 -12.43 6.72
N LEU A 42 5.39 -11.29 6.25
CA LEU A 42 5.75 -11.10 4.84
C LEU A 42 7.20 -11.58 4.60
N SER A 43 7.34 -12.80 4.05
CA SER A 43 8.65 -13.47 3.88
C SER A 43 9.59 -12.77 2.88
N ARG A 44 10.88 -13.16 2.86
CA ARG A 44 12.02 -12.42 2.27
C ARG A 44 12.42 -12.78 0.80
N PRO A 45 11.55 -12.79 -0.22
CA PRO A 45 12.04 -12.57 -1.57
C PRO A 45 12.41 -11.08 -1.74
N ARG A 46 13.66 -10.79 -2.12
CA ARG A 46 14.12 -9.41 -2.35
C ARG A 46 13.33 -8.79 -3.50
N ARG A 47 13.01 -7.50 -3.42
CA ARG A 47 12.28 -6.72 -4.46
C ARG A 47 10.87 -7.21 -4.81
N PHE A 48 10.23 -7.97 -3.92
CA PHE A 48 8.85 -8.44 -4.14
C PHE A 48 7.76 -7.37 -3.89
N GLY A 49 8.14 -6.13 -3.60
CA GLY A 49 7.20 -5.03 -3.35
C GLY A 49 6.56 -5.02 -1.96
N LYS A 50 7.19 -5.65 -0.95
CA LYS A 50 6.68 -5.64 0.43
C LYS A 50 6.59 -4.23 1.01
N SER A 51 7.62 -3.41 0.83
CA SER A 51 7.63 -2.03 1.35
C SER A 51 6.48 -1.23 0.76
N LEU A 52 6.30 -1.28 -0.57
CA LEU A 52 5.18 -0.64 -1.25
C LEU A 52 3.82 -1.16 -0.76
N PHE A 53 3.70 -2.47 -0.50
CA PHE A 53 2.46 -3.03 0.02
C PHE A 53 2.14 -2.56 1.44
N LEU A 54 3.14 -2.53 2.34
CA LEU A 54 3.00 -1.94 3.67
C LEU A 54 2.66 -0.46 3.61
N ASP A 55 3.23 0.25 2.63
CA ASP A 55 2.93 1.65 2.39
C ASP A 55 1.48 1.86 1.94
N THR A 56 1.03 1.06 0.97
CA THR A 56 -0.37 1.01 0.52
C THR A 56 -1.33 0.75 1.69
N LEU A 57 -1.01 -0.21 2.58
CA LEU A 57 -1.83 -0.49 3.75
C LEU A 57 -1.92 0.70 4.70
N ALA A 58 -0.79 1.38 4.95
CA ALA A 58 -0.79 2.56 5.80
C ALA A 58 -1.68 3.67 5.23
N GLU A 59 -1.57 3.96 3.93
CA GLU A 59 -2.40 4.95 3.25
C GLU A 59 -3.90 4.57 3.30
N LEU A 60 -4.20 3.27 3.20
CA LEU A 60 -5.56 2.75 3.30
C LEU A 60 -6.13 2.97 4.71
N PHE A 61 -5.39 2.58 5.74
CA PHE A 61 -5.82 2.74 7.13
C PHE A 61 -5.91 4.21 7.55
N CYS A 62 -5.04 5.09 7.04
CA CYS A 62 -5.14 6.53 7.25
C CYS A 62 -6.35 7.16 6.54
N GLY A 63 -7.04 6.43 5.65
CA GLY A 63 -8.24 6.90 4.98
C GLY A 63 -7.97 7.84 3.79
N HIS A 64 -6.81 7.75 3.15
CA HIS A 64 -6.45 8.61 2.01
C HIS A 64 -7.16 8.19 0.70
N GLN A 65 -8.49 8.30 0.69
CA GLN A 65 -9.39 7.77 -0.35
C GLN A 65 -9.00 8.19 -1.78
N ALA A 66 -8.49 9.41 -1.98
CA ALA A 66 -8.13 9.91 -3.29
C ALA A 66 -7.10 9.00 -4.01
N LEU A 67 -6.16 8.40 -3.25
CA LEU A 67 -5.13 7.51 -3.79
C LEU A 67 -5.71 6.18 -4.28
N PHE A 68 -6.88 5.77 -3.77
CA PHE A 68 -7.48 4.47 -4.05
C PHE A 68 -8.51 4.49 -5.17
N LYS A 69 -8.77 5.65 -5.79
CA LYS A 69 -9.78 5.77 -6.85
C LYS A 69 -9.53 4.79 -8.00
N GLY A 70 -10.57 4.01 -8.32
CA GLY A 70 -10.53 2.99 -9.37
C GLY A 70 -9.75 1.72 -9.04
N LEU A 71 -9.30 1.55 -7.79
CA LEU A 71 -8.76 0.29 -7.27
C LEU A 71 -9.89 -0.56 -6.65
N GLU A 72 -9.66 -1.85 -6.51
CA GLU A 72 -10.63 -2.81 -5.98
C GLU A 72 -11.19 -2.40 -4.61
N VAL A 73 -10.38 -1.76 -3.76
CA VAL A 73 -10.76 -1.31 -2.42
C VAL A 73 -11.61 -0.04 -2.37
N ASP A 74 -11.67 0.76 -3.45
CA ASP A 74 -12.39 2.07 -3.48
C ASP A 74 -13.84 1.95 -3.03
N HIS A 75 -14.51 0.87 -3.41
CA HIS A 75 -15.94 0.64 -3.13
C HIS A 75 -16.19 -0.32 -1.97
N GLN A 76 -15.15 -0.93 -1.42
CA GLN A 76 -15.26 -1.96 -0.38
C GLN A 76 -14.79 -1.47 1.00
N TRP A 77 -14.00 -0.41 1.04
CA TRP A 77 -13.52 0.18 2.28
C TRP A 77 -14.48 1.23 2.84
N ASP A 78 -14.62 1.26 4.16
CA ASP A 78 -15.36 2.30 4.86
C ASP A 78 -14.48 3.54 5.08
N TRP A 79 -14.58 4.49 4.15
CA TRP A 79 -13.83 5.76 4.19
C TRP A 79 -14.28 6.73 5.29
N SER A 80 -15.36 6.44 6.03
CA SER A 80 -15.75 7.26 7.18
C SER A 80 -14.84 7.06 8.40
N HIS A 81 -14.05 5.98 8.39
CA HIS A 81 -13.12 5.64 9.45
C HIS A 81 -11.67 5.80 8.99
N ALA A 82 -10.87 6.46 9.83
CA ALA A 82 -9.43 6.56 9.69
C ALA A 82 -8.76 6.09 10.99
N TYR A 83 -7.64 5.39 10.85
CA TYR A 83 -6.89 4.80 11.94
C TYR A 83 -5.51 5.46 12.04
N PRO A 84 -5.02 5.75 13.26
CA PRO A 84 -3.63 6.16 13.43
C PRO A 84 -2.70 4.98 13.07
N VAL A 85 -1.81 5.18 12.11
CA VAL A 85 -0.84 4.16 11.69
C VAL A 85 0.53 4.46 12.27
N ILE A 86 1.11 3.48 12.98
CA ILE A 86 2.47 3.55 13.52
C ILE A 86 3.36 2.60 12.72
N ARG A 87 4.41 3.13 12.10
CA ARG A 87 5.46 2.33 11.44
C ARG A 87 6.68 2.23 12.35
N LEU A 88 7.04 1.01 12.71
CA LEU A 88 8.26 0.71 13.46
C LEU A 88 9.27 0.04 12.51
N SER A 89 10.45 0.64 12.37
CA SER A 89 11.57 0.07 11.63
C SER A 89 12.76 -0.09 12.56
N PHE A 90 13.36 -1.28 12.54
CA PHE A 90 14.60 -1.59 13.25
C PHE A 90 15.77 -1.82 12.28
N ALA A 91 15.57 -1.50 11.00
CA ALA A 91 16.57 -1.76 9.96
C ALA A 91 17.78 -0.82 10.05
N ASP A 92 17.62 0.37 10.65
CA ASP A 92 18.63 1.42 10.62
C ASP A 92 19.49 1.51 11.88
N GLY A 93 19.23 0.71 12.92
CA GLY A 93 20.17 0.45 14.03
C GLY A 93 20.88 1.65 14.67
N GLY A 94 20.31 2.85 14.62
CA GLY A 94 20.88 4.05 15.23
C GLY A 94 20.23 4.33 16.58
N LEU A 95 20.94 4.00 17.66
CA LEU A 95 20.93 4.82 18.87
C LEU A 95 21.92 5.97 18.67
#